data_AF-A0AA35EF84-F1
#
_entry.id   AF-A0AA35EF84-F1
#
_cell.length_a   1.000
_cell.length_b   1.000
_cell.length_c   1.000
_cell.angle_alpha   90.00
_cell.angle_beta   90.00
_cell.angle_gamma   90.00
#
_symmetry.space_group_name_H-M   'P 1'
#
loop_
_entity.id
_entity.type
_entity.pdbx_description
1 polymer ?
#
loop_
_entity_poly.entity_id
_entity_poly.type
_entity_poly.pdbx_seq_one_letter_code
_entity_poly.pdbx_strand_id
1 'polypeptide(L)'
;MGLRQDKILVQALMQKFLTDETIRKKIRFICGKHKNDWEKWLQLEVAYFISQIDGLFVEKEVQAFPDKRMLKNRYNMFIDLAFRQKRTRYNSYIFLEFKCSNNVQPLINGFERDIDKINSIKKCLLDQRSFWCVGFHRNCSDRSISKMRDYVKDMNGFYSVIRLCDCDDDADCECEDARVGFAVI
;
A
#
# COMPACT_ATOMS: atom_id res chain seq x y z
N MET A 1 -15.16 12.35 9.28
CA MET A 1 -14.18 11.31 9.64
C MET A 1 -12.79 11.91 9.42
N GLY A 2 -11.89 11.85 10.41
CA GLY A 2 -10.59 12.55 10.35
C GLY A 2 -9.44 11.62 9.93
N LEU A 3 -8.29 12.20 9.56
CA LEU A 3 -7.08 11.50 9.08
C LEU A 3 -6.68 10.30 9.95
N ARG A 4 -6.75 10.43 11.29
CA ARG A 4 -6.44 9.33 12.23
C ARG A 4 -7.35 8.11 12.04
N GLN A 5 -8.65 8.33 11.81
CA GLN A 5 -9.60 7.23 11.62
C GLN A 5 -9.39 6.53 10.27
N ASP A 6 -9.07 7.31 9.23
CA ASP A 6 -8.76 6.77 7.91
C ASP A 6 -7.48 5.92 7.95
N LYS A 7 -6.45 6.35 8.69
CA LYS A 7 -5.25 5.54 8.94
C LYS A 7 -5.58 4.18 9.55
N ILE A 8 -6.36 4.18 10.64
CA ILE A 8 -6.75 2.96 11.36
C ILE A 8 -7.53 2.04 10.41
N LEU A 9 -8.40 2.60 9.57
CA LEU A 9 -9.16 1.83 8.59
C LEU A 9 -8.25 1.19 7.55
N VAL A 10 -7.33 1.94 6.93
CA VAL A 10 -6.39 1.39 5.93
C VAL A 10 -5.51 0.31 6.55
N GLN A 11 -4.97 0.57 7.74
CA GLN A 11 -4.18 -0.42 8.48
C GLN A 11 -4.98 -1.70 8.75
N ALA A 12 -6.21 -1.58 9.25
CA ALA A 12 -7.06 -2.73 9.55
C ALA A 12 -7.42 -3.53 8.29
N LEU A 13 -7.72 -2.85 7.18
CA LEU A 13 -7.99 -3.50 5.89
C LEU A 13 -6.79 -4.30 5.39
N MET A 14 -5.61 -3.68 5.39
CA MET A 14 -4.40 -4.34 4.91
C MET A 14 -3.95 -5.47 5.83
N GLN A 15 -4.05 -5.30 7.15
CA GLN A 15 -3.77 -6.39 8.09
C GLN A 15 -4.74 -7.56 7.86
N LYS A 16 -6.04 -7.31 7.72
CA LYS A 16 -7.02 -8.37 7.43
C LYS A 16 -6.75 -9.05 6.09
N PHE A 17 -6.42 -8.29 5.04
CA PHE A 17 -5.99 -8.85 3.75
C PHE A 17 -4.79 -9.80 3.90
N LEU A 18 -3.83 -9.45 4.74
CA LEU A 18 -2.61 -10.22 4.98
C LEU A 18 -2.80 -11.41 5.94
N THR A 19 -3.96 -11.53 6.61
CA THR A 19 -4.30 -12.74 7.39
C THR A 19 -4.82 -13.88 6.52
N ASP A 20 -5.15 -13.63 5.25
CA ASP A 20 -5.62 -14.67 4.34
C ASP A 20 -4.44 -15.56 3.90
N GLU A 21 -4.50 -16.85 4.23
CA GLU A 21 -3.47 -17.83 3.90
C GLU A 21 -3.25 -18.00 2.38
N THR A 22 -4.30 -17.83 1.57
CA THR A 22 -4.17 -17.84 0.11
C THR A 22 -3.33 -16.65 -0.36
N ILE A 23 -3.57 -15.47 0.22
CA ILE A 23 -2.79 -14.27 -0.09
C ILE A 23 -1.34 -14.43 0.37
N ARG A 24 -1.10 -14.92 1.59
CA ARG A 24 0.26 -15.18 2.10
C ARG A 24 1.02 -16.16 1.21
N LYS A 25 0.37 -17.24 0.76
CA LYS A 25 0.95 -18.20 -0.20
C LYS A 25 1.31 -17.56 -1.55
N LYS A 26 0.44 -16.70 -2.09
CA LYS A 26 0.73 -15.95 -3.34
C LYS A 26 1.92 -15.00 -3.16
N ILE A 27 1.98 -14.26 -2.03
CA ILE A 27 3.12 -13.37 -1.74
C ILE A 27 4.41 -14.18 -1.56
N ARG A 28 4.37 -15.31 -0.83
CA ARG A 28 5.51 -16.25 -0.68
C ARG A 28 6.04 -16.69 -2.04
N PHE A 29 5.14 -17.09 -2.95
CA PHE A 29 5.51 -17.47 -4.32
C PHE A 29 6.16 -16.32 -5.10
N ILE A 30 5.63 -15.10 -4.98
CA ILE A 30 6.18 -13.91 -5.65
C ILE A 30 7.59 -13.58 -5.12
N CYS A 31 7.77 -13.60 -3.79
CA CYS A 31 9.06 -13.35 -3.15
C CYS A 31 10.10 -14.37 -3.61
N GLY A 32 9.79 -15.67 -3.54
CA GLY A 32 10.72 -16.74 -3.94
C GLY A 32 11.02 -16.83 -5.45
N LYS A 33 10.34 -16.04 -6.29
CA LYS A 33 10.68 -15.87 -7.71
C LYS A 33 11.44 -14.57 -8.00
N HIS A 34 11.79 -13.81 -6.97
CA HIS A 34 12.40 -12.48 -7.04
C HIS A 34 11.71 -11.50 -8.00
N LYS A 35 10.41 -11.70 -8.30
CA LYS A 35 9.65 -10.80 -9.18
C LYS A 35 9.41 -9.47 -8.47
N ASN A 36 9.89 -8.37 -9.07
CA ASN A 36 9.71 -7.02 -8.52
C ASN A 36 8.38 -6.37 -8.96
N ASP A 37 7.80 -6.83 -10.05
CA ASP A 37 6.65 -6.19 -10.70
C ASP A 37 5.34 -6.92 -10.39
N TRP A 38 4.95 -6.91 -9.12
CA TRP A 38 3.70 -7.50 -8.65
C TRP A 38 2.73 -6.47 -8.06
N GLU A 39 3.07 -5.19 -8.16
CA GLU A 39 2.26 -4.07 -7.70
C GLU A 39 0.87 -4.08 -8.35
N LYS A 40 0.80 -4.31 -9.66
CA LYS A 40 -0.48 -4.41 -10.39
C LYS A 40 -1.35 -5.59 -9.95
N TRP A 41 -0.74 -6.73 -9.61
CA TRP A 41 -1.47 -7.87 -9.04
C TRP A 41 -2.00 -7.53 -7.65
N LEU A 42 -1.19 -6.89 -6.81
CA LEU A 42 -1.61 -6.44 -5.48
C LEU A 42 -2.78 -5.45 -5.55
N GLN A 43 -2.72 -4.47 -6.46
CA GLN A 43 -3.82 -3.52 -6.69
C GLN A 43 -5.13 -4.25 -7.01
N LEU A 44 -5.09 -5.28 -7.86
CA LEU A 44 -6.27 -6.06 -8.22
C LEU A 44 -6.82 -6.88 -7.03
N GLU A 45 -5.95 -7.58 -6.30
CA GLU A 45 -6.37 -8.43 -5.18
C GLU A 45 -6.91 -7.61 -4.01
N VAL A 46 -6.30 -6.46 -3.70
CA VAL A 46 -6.81 -5.55 -2.66
C VAL A 46 -8.13 -4.93 -3.09
N ALA A 47 -8.28 -4.53 -4.36
CA ALA A 47 -9.57 -4.07 -4.87
C ALA A 47 -10.65 -5.13 -4.73
N TYR A 48 -10.34 -6.37 -5.13
CA TYR A 48 -11.26 -7.49 -5.00
C TYR A 48 -11.63 -7.72 -3.53
N PHE A 49 -10.65 -7.81 -2.64
CA PHE A 49 -10.87 -7.96 -1.20
C PHE A 49 -11.78 -6.86 -0.61
N ILE A 50 -11.50 -5.59 -0.90
CA ILE A 50 -12.31 -4.46 -0.42
C ILE A 50 -13.75 -4.56 -0.97
N SER A 51 -13.92 -4.97 -2.24
CA SER A 51 -15.24 -5.10 -2.86
C SER A 51 -16.14 -6.15 -2.19
N GLN A 52 -15.54 -7.13 -1.49
CA GLN A 52 -16.28 -8.17 -0.75
C GLN A 52 -16.72 -7.73 0.64
N ILE A 53 -16.24 -6.58 1.13
CA ILE A 53 -16.59 -6.07 2.46
C ILE A 53 -17.88 -5.26 2.36
N ASP A 54 -18.95 -5.76 2.99
CA ASP A 54 -20.19 -4.99 3.06
C ASP A 54 -19.93 -3.65 3.75
N GLY A 55 -20.54 -2.60 3.19
CA GLY A 55 -20.29 -1.24 3.64
C GLY A 55 -19.12 -0.54 2.94
N LEU A 56 -18.38 -1.17 2.03
CA LEU A 56 -17.32 -0.49 1.26
C LEU A 56 -17.64 -0.42 -0.24
N PHE A 57 -17.12 0.62 -0.88
CA PHE A 57 -17.05 0.76 -2.33
C PHE A 57 -15.62 1.06 -2.71
N VAL A 58 -15.15 0.49 -3.82
CA VAL A 58 -13.78 0.66 -4.32
C VAL A 58 -13.80 0.83 -5.83
N GLU A 59 -12.93 1.71 -6.31
CA GLU A 59 -12.64 1.99 -7.71
C GLU A 59 -11.14 1.85 -7.94
N LYS A 60 -10.74 1.34 -9.10
CA LYS A 60 -9.34 1.13 -9.49
C LYS A 60 -8.99 2.05 -10.65
N GLU A 61 -7.73 2.48 -10.71
CA GLU A 61 -7.19 3.31 -11.81
C GLU A 61 -8.02 4.57 -12.02
N VAL A 62 -8.27 5.29 -10.93
CA VAL A 62 -9.05 6.52 -10.96
C VAL A 62 -8.25 7.61 -11.65
N GLN A 63 -8.78 8.11 -12.76
CA GLN A 63 -8.12 9.17 -13.51
C GLN A 63 -8.14 10.49 -12.72
N ALA A 64 -6.98 11.12 -12.65
CA ALA A 64 -6.78 12.46 -12.12
C ALA A 64 -5.93 13.31 -13.08
N PHE A 65 -6.01 14.62 -12.91
CA PHE A 65 -5.35 15.60 -13.77
C PHE A 65 -4.40 16.45 -12.92
N PRO A 66 -3.09 16.48 -13.25
CA PRO A 66 -2.12 17.26 -12.51
C PRO A 66 -2.32 18.77 -12.69
N ASP A 67 -1.80 19.55 -11.75
CA ASP A 67 -1.45 20.93 -12.00
C ASP A 67 -0.27 20.98 -12.99
N LYS A 68 -0.56 21.44 -14.21
CA LYS A 68 0.43 21.57 -15.29
C LYS A 68 1.61 22.48 -14.95
N ARG A 69 1.50 23.30 -13.90
CA ARG A 69 2.61 24.11 -13.37
C ARG A 69 3.63 23.26 -12.60
N MET A 70 3.17 22.19 -11.93
CA MET A 70 4.01 21.27 -11.16
C MET A 70 4.56 20.13 -12.03
N LEU A 71 3.78 19.65 -13.00
CA LEU A 71 4.19 18.56 -13.90
C LEU A 71 4.03 18.98 -15.36
N LYS A 72 5.09 19.59 -15.92
CA LYS A 72 5.16 19.93 -17.34
C LYS A 72 5.04 18.64 -18.18
N ASN A 73 4.17 18.65 -19.19
CA ASN A 73 3.94 17.55 -20.16
C ASN A 73 3.22 16.28 -19.65
N ARG A 74 2.67 16.23 -18.43
CA ARG A 74 1.73 15.16 -18.03
C ARG A 74 0.29 15.63 -18.18
N TYR A 75 -0.47 14.94 -19.02
CA TYR A 75 -1.88 15.26 -19.30
C TYR A 75 -2.86 14.57 -18.36
N ASN A 76 -2.48 13.41 -17.83
CA ASN A 76 -3.25 12.61 -16.89
C ASN A 76 -2.33 11.86 -15.92
N MET A 77 -2.90 11.43 -14.81
CA MET A 77 -2.34 10.45 -13.88
C MET A 77 -3.45 9.52 -13.41
N PHE A 78 -3.09 8.40 -12.80
CA PHE A 78 -4.04 7.42 -12.30
C PHE A 78 -3.71 7.12 -10.85
N ILE A 79 -4.73 7.18 -9.99
CA ILE A 79 -4.66 6.71 -8.61
C ILE A 79 -4.91 5.20 -8.63
N ASP A 80 -4.08 4.43 -7.94
CA ASP A 80 -4.17 2.97 -7.98
C ASP A 80 -5.54 2.47 -7.50
N LEU A 81 -5.95 2.86 -6.29
CA LEU A 81 -7.29 2.59 -5.74
C LEU A 81 -7.88 3.82 -5.04
N ALA A 82 -9.20 3.95 -5.13
CA ALA A 82 -9.98 4.85 -4.29
C ALA A 82 -11.11 4.08 -3.64
N PHE A 83 -11.28 4.17 -2.33
CA PHE A 83 -12.39 3.50 -1.64
C PHE A 83 -13.08 4.40 -0.63
N ARG A 84 -14.33 4.06 -0.29
CA ARG A 84 -15.11 4.78 0.72
C ARG A 84 -16.07 3.86 1.45
N GLN A 85 -16.52 4.30 2.63
CA GLN A 85 -17.58 3.64 3.37
C GLN A 85 -18.96 4.03 2.83
N LYS A 86 -19.94 3.12 2.92
CA LYS A 86 -21.36 3.41 2.77
C LYS A 86 -21.73 4.48 3.80
N ARG A 87 -22.59 5.43 3.41
CA ARG A 87 -23.10 6.52 4.28
C ARG A 87 -22.08 7.57 4.73
N THR A 88 -20.85 7.60 4.20
CA THR A 88 -20.03 8.84 4.24
C THR A 88 -20.53 9.85 3.22
N ARG A 89 -20.12 11.13 3.33
CA ARG A 89 -20.43 12.17 2.34
C ARG A 89 -20.25 11.61 0.93
N TYR A 90 -21.26 11.79 0.09
CA TYR A 90 -21.22 11.33 -1.30
C TYR A 90 -19.97 11.92 -1.98
N ASN A 91 -19.26 11.09 -2.74
CA ASN A 91 -18.00 11.41 -3.42
C ASN A 91 -16.73 11.61 -2.56
N SER A 92 -16.72 11.29 -1.26
CA SER A 92 -15.53 11.46 -0.39
C SER A 92 -14.75 10.15 -0.18
N TYR A 93 -13.57 10.03 -0.82
CA TYR A 93 -12.79 8.79 -0.93
C TYR A 93 -11.43 8.84 -0.23
N ILE A 94 -10.97 7.68 0.23
CA ILE A 94 -9.58 7.44 0.62
C ILE A 94 -8.84 6.93 -0.62
N PHE A 95 -7.77 7.61 -1.01
CA PHE A 95 -6.89 7.17 -2.10
C PHE A 95 -5.76 6.30 -1.56
N LEU A 96 -5.42 5.24 -2.30
CA LEU A 96 -4.29 4.37 -2.03
C LEU A 96 -3.37 4.35 -3.25
N GLU A 97 -2.06 4.40 -2.99
CA GLU A 97 -0.99 4.12 -3.97
C GLU A 97 -0.16 2.96 -3.43
N PHE A 98 0.20 2.03 -4.31
CA PHE A 98 0.95 0.85 -3.94
C PHE A 98 2.39 0.96 -4.43
N LYS A 99 3.34 0.52 -3.60
CA LYS A 99 4.74 0.39 -3.99
C LYS A 99 5.36 -0.91 -3.50
N CYS A 100 5.92 -1.69 -4.42
CA CYS A 100 6.66 -2.91 -4.09
C CYS A 100 8.12 -2.77 -4.51
N SER A 101 9.05 -3.18 -3.65
CA SER A 101 10.49 -3.09 -3.91
C SER A 101 11.23 -4.25 -3.27
N ASN A 102 12.43 -4.56 -3.76
CA ASN A 102 13.31 -5.47 -3.03
C ASN A 102 13.88 -4.81 -1.77
N ASN A 103 14.24 -3.53 -1.86
CA ASN A 103 14.99 -2.80 -0.84
C ASN A 103 14.19 -1.61 -0.29
N VAL A 104 14.51 -1.22 0.95
CA VAL A 104 13.84 -0.12 1.66
C VAL A 104 14.05 1.24 1.02
N GLN A 105 15.26 1.60 0.56
CA GLN A 105 15.48 2.94 0.00
C GLN A 105 14.68 3.18 -1.29
N PRO A 106 14.66 2.28 -2.30
CA PRO A 106 13.80 2.46 -3.45
C PRO A 106 12.31 2.50 -3.11
N LEU A 107 11.88 1.81 -2.04
CA LEU A 107 10.50 1.89 -1.55
C LEU A 107 10.17 3.28 -1.00
N ILE A 108 11.05 3.83 -0.13
CA ILE A 108 10.92 5.19 0.40
C ILE A 108 10.85 6.22 -0.73
N ASN A 109 11.77 6.15 -1.70
CA ASN A 109 11.75 7.03 -2.87
C ASN A 109 10.47 6.84 -3.72
N GLY A 110 9.88 5.65 -3.71
CA GLY A 110 8.58 5.38 -4.33
C GLY A 110 7.47 6.14 -3.62
N PHE A 111 7.40 6.00 -2.30
CA PHE A 111 6.42 6.71 -1.48
C PHE A 111 6.49 8.23 -1.61
N GLU A 112 7.69 8.81 -1.58
CA GLU A 112 7.88 10.26 -1.75
C GLU A 112 7.35 10.73 -3.12
N ARG A 113 7.61 9.96 -4.18
CA ARG A 113 7.09 10.25 -5.52
C ARG A 113 5.58 10.15 -5.60
N ASP A 114 4.96 9.21 -4.89
CA ASP A 114 3.49 9.09 -4.85
C ASP A 114 2.86 10.22 -4.03
N ILE A 115 3.49 10.66 -2.94
CA ILE A 115 3.08 11.85 -2.19
C ILE A 115 3.12 13.08 -3.10
N ASP A 116 4.22 13.29 -3.83
CA ASP A 116 4.34 14.40 -4.77
C ASP A 116 3.31 14.31 -5.91
N LYS A 117 3.08 13.09 -6.42
CA LYS A 117 2.07 12.81 -7.44
C LYS A 117 0.68 13.21 -6.95
N ILE A 118 0.26 12.75 -5.78
CA ILE A 118 -1.06 13.06 -5.22
C ILE A 118 -1.19 14.55 -4.89
N ASN A 119 -0.15 15.17 -4.30
CA ASN A 119 -0.14 16.61 -4.02
C ASN A 119 -0.21 17.46 -5.30
N SER A 120 0.20 16.92 -6.44
CA SER A 120 0.07 17.59 -7.73
C SER A 120 -1.32 17.46 -8.37
N ILE A 121 -2.26 16.70 -7.81
CA ILE A 121 -3.62 16.57 -8.35
C ILE A 121 -4.34 17.91 -8.27
N LYS A 122 -4.78 18.41 -9.43
CA LYS A 122 -5.60 19.61 -9.54
C LYS A 122 -7.08 19.28 -9.72
N LYS A 123 -7.40 18.19 -10.42
CA LYS A 123 -8.77 17.77 -10.69
C LYS A 123 -8.87 16.25 -10.68
N CYS A 124 -9.88 15.72 -10.02
CA CYS A 124 -10.29 14.32 -10.07
C CYS A 124 -11.82 14.28 -10.06
N LEU A 125 -12.41 13.21 -10.60
CA LEU A 125 -13.86 12.97 -10.49
C LEU A 125 -14.28 12.67 -9.04
N LEU A 126 -13.38 12.05 -8.27
CA LEU A 126 -13.59 11.69 -6.88
C LEU A 126 -12.97 12.74 -5.96
N ASP A 127 -13.67 13.10 -4.87
CA ASP A 127 -13.11 14.02 -3.88
C ASP A 127 -12.21 13.24 -2.91
N GLN A 128 -10.93 13.61 -2.89
CA GLN A 128 -9.96 13.06 -1.96
C GLN A 128 -10.25 13.53 -0.54
N ARG A 129 -10.57 12.58 0.35
CA ARG A 129 -10.66 12.80 1.81
C ARG A 129 -9.30 12.65 2.49
N SER A 130 -8.59 11.59 2.13
CA SER A 130 -7.25 11.29 2.60
C SER A 130 -6.52 10.46 1.56
N PHE A 131 -5.21 10.34 1.71
CA PHE A 131 -4.36 9.51 0.87
C PHE A 131 -3.38 8.74 1.75
N TRP A 132 -3.07 7.50 1.35
CA TRP A 132 -2.10 6.64 2.02
C TRP A 132 -1.28 5.86 1.00
N CYS A 133 0.02 5.73 1.24
CA CYS A 133 0.86 4.81 0.50
C CYS A 133 0.89 3.47 1.22
N VAL A 134 0.75 2.38 0.46
CA VAL A 134 0.86 1.01 0.96
C VAL A 134 2.05 0.36 0.28
N GLY A 135 2.99 -0.19 1.04
CA GLY A 135 4.18 -0.75 0.41
C GLY A 135 4.80 -1.95 1.06
N PHE A 136 5.52 -2.69 0.22
CA PHE A 136 6.14 -3.96 0.57
C PHE A 136 7.61 -3.96 0.19
N HIS A 137 8.46 -4.45 1.10
CA HIS A 137 9.87 -4.70 0.82
C HIS A 137 10.31 -6.09 1.25
N ARG A 138 11.20 -6.72 0.47
CA ARG A 138 11.64 -8.12 0.72
C ARG A 138 12.87 -8.21 1.61
N ASN A 139 13.76 -7.23 1.55
CA ASN A 139 14.95 -7.20 2.39
C ASN A 139 14.59 -6.88 3.85
N CYS A 140 14.34 -7.93 4.63
CA CYS A 140 14.05 -7.84 6.05
C CYS A 140 15.29 -8.00 6.94
N SER A 141 16.49 -7.57 6.48
CA SER A 141 17.65 -7.46 7.38
C SER A 141 17.37 -6.46 8.51
N ASP A 142 18.03 -6.61 9.66
CA ASP A 142 17.84 -5.71 10.82
C ASP A 142 18.05 -4.24 10.45
N ARG A 143 19.06 -3.95 9.61
CA ARG A 143 19.33 -2.61 9.09
C ARG A 143 18.15 -2.07 8.28
N SER A 144 17.57 -2.89 7.40
CA SER A 144 16.41 -2.51 6.59
C SER A 144 15.16 -2.33 7.45
N ILE A 145 14.91 -3.22 8.41
CA ILE A 145 13.81 -3.13 9.36
C ILE A 145 13.91 -1.84 10.18
N SER A 146 15.08 -1.54 10.76
CA SER A 146 15.29 -0.32 11.54
C SER A 146 15.03 0.92 10.68
N LYS A 147 15.64 0.97 9.49
CA LYS A 147 15.48 2.11 8.58
C LYS A 147 14.03 2.38 8.21
N MET A 148 13.26 1.33 7.88
CA MET A 148 11.85 1.51 7.56
C MET A 148 11.04 1.92 8.78
N ARG A 149 11.34 1.37 9.96
CA ARG A 149 10.67 1.75 11.22
C ARG A 149 10.87 3.22 11.56
N ASP A 150 12.10 3.73 11.39
CA ASP A 150 12.43 5.13 11.63
C ASP A 150 11.67 6.05 10.65
N TYR A 151 11.72 5.74 9.36
CA TYR A 151 10.99 6.50 8.33
C TYR A 151 9.48 6.52 8.58
N VAL A 152 8.88 5.36 8.87
CA VAL A 152 7.44 5.27 9.11
C VAL A 152 7.02 5.99 10.39
N LYS A 153 7.88 6.02 11.41
CA LYS A 153 7.64 6.78 12.64
C LYS A 153 7.55 8.28 12.35
N ASP A 154 8.47 8.81 11.54
CA ASP A 154 8.48 10.23 11.14
C ASP A 154 7.24 10.59 10.33
N MET A 155 6.75 9.66 9.50
CA MET A 155 5.52 9.80 8.73
C MET A 155 4.23 9.56 9.54
N ASN A 156 4.33 9.21 10.83
CA ASN A 156 3.20 8.76 11.66
C ASN A 156 2.41 7.60 11.01
N GLY A 157 3.10 6.72 10.29
CA GLY A 157 2.52 5.56 9.61
C GLY A 157 2.46 4.31 10.49
N PHE A 158 2.39 3.16 9.83
CA PHE A 158 2.41 1.82 10.43
C PHE A 158 3.41 0.92 9.69
N TYR A 159 4.22 0.16 10.43
CA TYR A 159 5.17 -0.79 9.87
C TYR A 159 5.12 -2.12 10.61
N SER A 160 5.18 -3.22 9.86
CA SER A 160 5.29 -4.57 10.41
C SER A 160 6.13 -5.45 9.49
N VAL A 161 6.67 -6.53 10.05
CA VAL A 161 7.32 -7.60 9.29
C VAL A 161 6.41 -8.81 9.36
N ILE A 162 5.97 -9.27 8.20
CA ILE A 162 5.04 -10.37 8.07
C ILE A 162 5.84 -11.61 7.78
N ARG A 163 5.70 -12.62 8.64
CA ARG A 163 6.20 -13.96 8.37
C ARG A 163 5.36 -14.58 7.27
N LEU A 164 5.99 -15.03 6.21
CA LEU A 164 5.35 -15.66 5.07
C LEU A 164 5.36 -17.16 5.16
N CYS A 165 6.23 -17.80 5.95
CA CYS A 165 6.32 -19.27 6.09
C CYS A 165 5.47 -19.80 7.26
N ASP A 166 5.23 -21.11 7.23
CA ASP A 166 4.44 -21.85 8.22
C ASP A 166 5.32 -22.63 9.20
N CYS A 167 6.62 -22.30 9.34
CA CYS A 167 7.47 -23.01 10.30
C CYS A 167 6.96 -22.73 11.72
N ASP A 168 6.86 -23.78 12.54
CA ASP A 168 6.32 -23.70 13.91
C ASP A 168 7.20 -22.88 14.86
N ASP A 169 8.51 -22.82 14.63
CA ASP A 169 9.46 -22.06 15.45
C ASP A 169 10.26 -21.05 14.60
N ASP A 170 10.50 -19.86 15.15
CA ASP A 170 11.34 -18.83 14.51
C ASP A 170 12.84 -19.14 14.66
N ALA A 171 13.23 -19.95 15.65
CA ALA A 171 14.63 -20.32 15.89
C ALA A 171 15.20 -21.26 14.81
N ASP A 172 14.37 -22.15 14.26
CA ASP A 172 14.79 -23.24 13.36
C ASP A 172 14.27 -23.08 11.92
N CYS A 173 13.76 -21.90 11.54
CA CYS A 173 13.18 -21.71 10.22
C CYS A 173 14.22 -21.26 9.19
N GLU A 174 14.72 -22.22 8.42
CA GLU A 174 15.70 -22.01 7.33
C GLU A 174 15.06 -21.49 6.03
N CYS A 175 13.80 -21.05 6.05
CA CYS A 175 13.12 -20.58 4.85
C CYS A 175 13.76 -19.26 4.34
N GLU A 176 14.47 -19.32 3.22
CA GLU A 176 14.85 -18.13 2.46
C GLU A 176 13.59 -17.36 2.01
N ASP A 177 13.63 -16.02 2.02
CA ASP A 177 12.51 -15.14 1.66
C ASP A 177 11.22 -15.32 2.49
N ALA A 178 11.34 -15.85 3.71
CA ALA A 178 10.23 -16.12 4.62
C ALA A 178 9.57 -14.89 5.25
N ARG A 179 10.00 -13.68 4.90
CA ARG A 179 9.49 -12.45 5.51
C ARG A 179 9.29 -11.38 4.45
N VAL A 180 8.31 -10.52 4.68
CA VAL A 180 8.12 -9.31 3.90
C VAL A 180 7.83 -8.15 4.85
N GLY A 181 8.52 -7.04 4.66
CA GLY A 181 8.22 -5.81 5.35
C GLY A 181 7.00 -5.15 4.71
N PHE A 182 6.09 -4.66 5.53
CA PHE A 182 4.83 -4.05 5.13
C PHE A 182 4.69 -2.69 5.82
N ALA A 183 4.46 -1.63 5.05
CA ALA A 183 4.31 -0.26 5.53
C ALA A 183 3.02 0.39 5.00
N VAL A 184 2.44 1.24 5.84
CA VAL A 184 1.39 2.20 5.48
C VAL A 184 1.85 3.57 5.94
N ILE A 185 1.92 4.56 5.06
CA ILE A 185 2.29 5.95 5.41
C ILE A 185 1.31 6.96 4.83
#